data_AF-A0A2E1WYF6-F1
#
_entry.id   AF-A0A2E1WYF6-F1
#
_cell.length_a   1.000
_cell.length_b   1.000
_cell.length_c   1.000
_cell.angle_alpha   90.00
_cell.angle_beta   90.00
_cell.angle_gamma   90.00
#
_symmetry.space_group_name_H-M   'P 1'
#
loop_
_entity.id
_entity.type
_entity.pdbx_description
1 polymer ?
#
loop_
_entity_poly.entity_id
_entity_poly.type
_entity_poly.pdbx_seq_one_letter_code
_entity_poly.pdbx_strand_id
1 'polypeptide(L)'
;MTEHEPGFQAPRTITPDGLADDLAVLVWESFTDFLSEWGGASKLAELSLVDDEEQPDRRAVEEALIFLMWAHTRGTQQAFVGRAPADLLKQTLDGLHDAVLEDMVDNGTPREQLPQFEKRVSARYTEYHTAAAVSDVALGGAVVHRLTGDANASEPVTQAVTERAVEVTGPLRDYLEDVDLVP
;
A
#
# COMPACT_ATOMS: atom_id res chain seq x y z
N MET A 1 43.83 -5.64 21.74
CA MET A 1 43.31 -4.75 20.69
C MET A 1 42.23 -5.54 19.99
N THR A 2 40.98 -5.35 20.38
CA THR A 2 39.83 -6.00 19.73
C THR A 2 39.45 -5.13 18.54
N GLU A 3 39.68 -5.63 17.33
CA GLU A 3 39.21 -4.99 16.11
C GLU A 3 37.67 -4.98 16.15
N HIS A 4 37.06 -3.80 16.10
CA HIS A 4 35.61 -3.68 15.90
C HIS A 4 35.32 -4.01 14.45
N GLU A 5 34.66 -5.14 14.22
CA GLU A 5 34.04 -5.40 12.92
C GLU A 5 33.06 -4.26 12.61
N PRO A 6 33.14 -3.63 11.43
CA PRO A 6 32.15 -2.63 11.04
C PRO A 6 30.79 -3.32 10.98
N GLY A 7 29.90 -2.96 11.91
CA GLY A 7 28.52 -3.43 11.91
C GLY A 7 27.81 -3.06 10.59
N PHE A 8 26.76 -3.81 10.25
CA PHE A 8 25.91 -3.49 9.10
C PHE A 8 25.46 -2.02 9.15
N GLN A 9 25.75 -1.27 8.09
CA GLN A 9 25.29 0.11 7.92
C GLN A 9 24.26 0.13 6.80
N ALA A 10 23.01 0.41 7.17
CA ALA A 10 21.96 0.62 6.19
C ALA A 10 22.31 1.84 5.31
N PRO A 11 21.98 1.82 4.00
CA PRO A 11 22.07 2.99 3.15
C PRO A 11 21.31 4.16 3.79
N ARG A 12 21.95 5.33 3.84
CA ARG A 12 21.32 6.57 4.35
C ARG A 12 20.81 7.48 3.24
N THR A 13 21.07 7.11 1.99
CA THR A 13 20.69 7.89 0.83
C THR A 13 20.09 6.96 -0.21
N ILE A 14 19.06 7.42 -0.89
CA ILE A 14 18.42 6.67 -1.97
C ILE A 14 18.03 7.62 -3.11
N THR A 15 18.08 7.13 -4.34
CA THR A 15 17.58 7.87 -5.52
C THR A 15 16.07 7.71 -5.66
N PRO A 16 15.38 8.61 -6.39
CA PRO A 16 13.95 8.45 -6.62
C PRO A 16 13.58 7.12 -7.25
N ASP A 17 14.34 6.69 -8.26
CA ASP A 17 14.10 5.44 -8.97
C ASP A 17 14.38 4.22 -8.07
N GLY A 18 15.46 4.24 -7.29
CA GLY A 18 15.76 3.16 -6.35
C GLY A 18 14.70 3.02 -5.26
N LEU A 19 14.19 4.15 -4.75
CA LEU A 19 13.10 4.13 -3.78
C LEU A 19 11.78 3.69 -4.42
N ALA A 20 11.51 4.06 -5.67
CA ALA A 20 10.32 3.63 -6.39
C ALA A 20 10.28 2.09 -6.53
N ASP A 21 11.40 1.47 -6.93
CA ASP A 21 11.53 0.02 -7.05
C ASP A 21 11.32 -0.68 -5.69
N ASP A 22 11.98 -0.18 -4.64
CA ASP A 22 11.83 -0.73 -3.28
C ASP A 22 10.38 -0.61 -2.78
N LEU A 23 9.72 0.53 -3.02
CA LEU A 23 8.32 0.72 -2.66
C LEU A 23 7.38 -0.22 -3.42
N ALA A 24 7.66 -0.51 -4.69
CA ALA A 24 6.85 -1.44 -5.48
C ALA A 24 6.93 -2.87 -4.91
N VAL A 25 8.12 -3.31 -4.52
CA VAL A 25 8.32 -4.59 -3.82
C VAL A 25 7.49 -4.63 -2.53
N LEU A 26 7.55 -3.58 -1.70
CA LEU A 26 6.79 -3.52 -0.44
C LEU A 26 5.27 -3.54 -0.66
N VAL A 27 4.77 -2.91 -1.74
CA VAL A 27 3.36 -3.00 -2.14
C VAL A 27 2.98 -4.45 -2.42
N TRP A 28 3.79 -5.19 -3.18
CA TRP A 28 3.50 -6.59 -3.53
C TRP A 28 3.62 -7.56 -2.35
N GLU A 29 4.59 -7.35 -1.46
CA GLU A 29 4.72 -8.11 -0.22
C GLU A 29 3.49 -7.88 0.67
N SER A 30 3.14 -6.62 0.91
CA SER A 30 1.94 -6.26 1.69
C SER A 30 0.67 -6.81 1.06
N PHE A 31 0.59 -6.85 -0.27
CA PHE A 31 -0.56 -7.37 -1.01
C PHE A 31 -0.70 -8.88 -0.83
N THR A 32 0.39 -9.62 -0.97
CA THR A 32 0.38 -11.08 -0.81
C THR A 32 0.03 -11.46 0.62
N ASP A 33 0.57 -10.75 1.61
CA ASP A 33 0.26 -10.95 3.03
C ASP A 33 -1.22 -10.63 3.32
N PHE A 34 -1.72 -9.50 2.80
CA PHE A 34 -3.10 -9.08 3.00
C PHE A 34 -4.11 -10.07 2.40
N LEU A 35 -3.85 -10.60 1.20
CA LEU A 35 -4.71 -11.61 0.58
C LEU A 35 -4.67 -12.95 1.33
N SER A 36 -3.51 -13.33 1.86
CA SER A 36 -3.35 -14.59 2.61
C SER A 36 -4.20 -14.62 3.88
N GLU A 37 -4.56 -13.47 4.42
CA GLU A 37 -5.44 -13.36 5.59
C GLU A 37 -6.91 -13.66 5.27
N TRP A 38 -7.35 -13.58 4.00
CA TRP A 38 -8.77 -13.71 3.65
C TRP A 38 -9.30 -15.16 3.75
N GLY A 39 -8.45 -16.16 3.49
CA GLY A 39 -8.81 -17.58 3.57
C GLY A 39 -8.45 -18.26 4.90
N GLY A 40 -7.93 -17.50 5.88
CA GLY A 40 -7.36 -18.04 7.12
C GLY A 40 -8.27 -17.96 8.34
N ALA A 41 -7.68 -18.09 9.52
CA ALA A 41 -8.34 -17.85 10.81
C ALA A 41 -8.27 -16.36 11.25
N SER A 42 -8.00 -15.45 10.31
CA SER A 42 -7.91 -14.02 10.59
C SER A 42 -9.30 -13.40 10.77
N LYS A 43 -9.37 -12.21 11.36
CA LYS A 43 -10.62 -11.43 11.39
C LYS A 43 -11.05 -10.98 9.98
N LEU A 44 -10.13 -10.89 9.02
CA LEU A 44 -10.45 -10.53 7.64
C LEU A 44 -11.20 -11.66 6.91
N ALA A 45 -11.09 -12.91 7.36
CA ALA A 45 -11.89 -14.01 6.81
C ALA A 45 -13.41 -13.81 7.01
N GLU A 46 -13.82 -13.01 8.02
CA GLU A 46 -15.23 -12.64 8.22
C GLU A 46 -15.81 -11.79 7.07
N LEU A 47 -14.95 -11.18 6.23
CA LEU A 47 -15.37 -10.41 5.06
C LEU A 47 -15.92 -11.29 3.93
N SER A 48 -15.73 -12.61 3.99
CA SER A 48 -16.20 -13.56 2.96
C SER A 48 -15.74 -13.17 1.54
N LEU A 49 -14.47 -12.77 1.41
CA LEU A 49 -13.86 -12.32 0.14
C LEU A 49 -13.28 -13.47 -0.69
N VAL A 50 -13.44 -14.71 -0.24
CA VAL A 50 -13.09 -15.93 -0.97
C VAL A 50 -14.36 -16.72 -1.23
N ASP A 51 -14.46 -17.35 -2.40
CA ASP A 51 -15.57 -18.23 -2.74
C ASP A 51 -15.40 -19.64 -2.15
N ASP A 52 -16.36 -20.52 -2.41
CA ASP A 52 -16.37 -21.92 -1.93
C ASP A 52 -15.19 -22.76 -2.48
N GLU A 53 -14.49 -22.28 -3.51
CA GLU A 53 -13.29 -22.90 -4.10
C GLU A 53 -11.99 -22.26 -3.59
N GLU A 54 -12.08 -21.44 -2.52
CA GLU A 54 -10.98 -20.66 -1.93
C GLU A 54 -10.40 -19.59 -2.88
N GLN A 55 -11.14 -19.22 -3.92
CA GLN A 55 -10.68 -18.23 -4.89
C GLN A 55 -11.12 -16.82 -4.46
N PRO A 56 -10.20 -15.84 -4.46
CA PRO A 56 -10.52 -14.50 -4.01
C PRO A 56 -11.40 -13.75 -5.03
N ASP A 57 -12.35 -12.95 -4.53
CA ASP A 57 -13.20 -12.09 -5.35
C ASP A 57 -12.32 -11.10 -6.13
N ARG A 58 -12.44 -11.12 -7.46
CA ARG A 58 -11.57 -10.32 -8.34
C ARG A 58 -11.67 -8.82 -8.09
N ARG A 59 -12.86 -8.33 -7.75
CA ARG A 59 -13.06 -6.90 -7.47
C ARG A 59 -12.42 -6.55 -6.13
N ALA A 60 -12.58 -7.38 -5.10
CA ALA A 60 -11.94 -7.18 -3.82
C ALA A 60 -10.41 -7.19 -3.96
N VAL A 61 -9.85 -8.12 -4.73
CA VAL A 61 -8.40 -8.19 -5.04
C VAL A 61 -7.90 -6.88 -5.64
N GLU A 62 -8.64 -6.33 -6.61
CA GLU A 62 -8.28 -5.06 -7.23
C GLU A 62 -8.34 -3.89 -6.23
N GLU A 63 -9.42 -3.80 -5.44
CA GLU A 63 -9.58 -2.73 -4.45
C GLU A 63 -8.53 -2.82 -3.32
N ALA A 64 -8.07 -4.03 -2.99
CA ALA A 64 -6.96 -4.26 -2.06
C ALA A 64 -5.63 -3.72 -2.60
N LEU A 65 -5.31 -3.99 -3.88
CA LEU A 65 -4.11 -3.45 -4.52
C LEU A 65 -4.14 -1.91 -4.53
N ILE A 66 -5.26 -1.32 -4.95
CA ILE A 66 -5.41 0.14 -4.97
C ILE A 66 -5.22 0.74 -3.57
N PHE A 67 -5.77 0.10 -2.55
CA PHE A 67 -5.60 0.52 -1.17
C PHE A 67 -4.14 0.47 -0.71
N LEU A 68 -3.40 -0.59 -1.04
CA LEU A 68 -2.01 -0.74 -0.64
C LEU A 68 -1.09 0.23 -1.39
N MET A 69 -1.33 0.48 -2.67
CA MET A 69 -0.64 1.55 -3.42
C MET A 69 -0.85 2.91 -2.74
N TRP A 70 -2.09 3.21 -2.32
CA TRP A 70 -2.41 4.44 -1.60
C TRP A 70 -1.69 4.52 -0.25
N ALA A 71 -1.67 3.42 0.51
CA ALA A 71 -1.04 3.36 1.82
C ALA A 71 0.46 3.65 1.72
N HIS A 72 1.16 3.00 0.79
CA HIS A 72 2.59 3.23 0.57
C HIS A 72 2.88 4.64 0.05
N THR A 73 2.02 5.17 -0.84
CA THR A 73 2.09 6.56 -1.29
C THR A 73 2.00 7.52 -0.11
N ARG A 74 0.98 7.34 0.76
CA ARG A 74 0.77 8.20 1.93
C ARG A 74 1.90 8.07 2.95
N GLY A 75 2.35 6.85 3.26
CA GLY A 75 3.45 6.61 4.20
C GLY A 75 4.73 7.30 3.74
N THR A 76 5.06 7.18 2.46
CA THR A 76 6.21 7.86 1.84
C THR A 76 6.07 9.38 1.91
N GLN A 77 4.90 9.93 1.58
CA GLN A 77 4.63 11.37 1.71
C GLN A 77 4.79 11.86 3.15
N GLN A 78 4.30 11.11 4.13
CA GLN A 78 4.41 11.44 5.55
C GLN A 78 5.85 11.37 6.06
N ALA A 79 6.65 10.43 5.57
CA ALA A 79 8.07 10.30 5.94
C ALA A 79 8.92 11.47 5.40
N PHE A 80 8.63 11.93 4.18
CA PHE A 80 9.44 12.94 3.50
C PHE A 80 8.89 14.37 3.57
N VAL A 81 7.71 14.59 4.17
CA VAL A 81 7.11 15.93 4.27
C VAL A 81 8.08 16.90 4.97
N GLY A 82 8.45 17.97 4.27
CA GLY A 82 9.40 18.97 4.78
C GLY A 82 10.87 18.53 4.81
N ARG A 83 11.19 17.30 4.37
CA ARG A 83 12.54 16.73 4.33
C ARG A 83 13.10 16.55 2.93
N ALA A 84 12.26 16.23 1.95
CA ALA A 84 12.67 16.08 0.56
C ALA A 84 12.13 17.21 -0.34
N PRO A 85 12.85 17.58 -1.40
CA PRO A 85 12.30 18.41 -2.48
C PRO A 85 11.05 17.77 -3.08
N ALA A 86 10.04 18.60 -3.36
CA ALA A 86 8.76 18.12 -3.88
C ALA A 86 8.89 17.38 -5.22
N ASP A 87 9.81 17.80 -6.09
CA ASP A 87 10.03 17.16 -7.40
C ASP A 87 10.64 15.76 -7.27
N LEU A 88 11.56 15.54 -6.32
CA LEU A 88 12.14 14.22 -6.07
C LEU A 88 11.08 13.27 -5.50
N LEU A 89 10.30 13.74 -4.51
CA LEU A 89 9.20 12.94 -3.97
C LEU A 89 8.15 12.62 -5.04
N LYS A 90 7.83 13.59 -5.90
CA LYS A 90 6.95 13.38 -7.04
C LYS A 90 7.50 12.29 -7.97
N GLN A 91 8.77 12.37 -8.35
CA GLN A 91 9.41 11.37 -9.21
C GLN A 91 9.35 9.98 -8.59
N THR A 92 9.67 9.84 -7.31
CA THR A 92 9.56 8.56 -6.58
C THR A 92 8.14 7.99 -6.64
N LEU A 93 7.13 8.82 -6.36
CA LEU A 93 5.74 8.35 -6.32
C LEU A 93 5.23 8.01 -7.72
N ASP A 94 5.56 8.79 -8.74
CA ASP A 94 5.23 8.45 -10.13
C ASP A 94 5.90 7.11 -10.51
N GLY A 95 7.19 6.93 -10.19
CA GLY A 95 7.93 5.69 -10.44
C GLY A 95 7.35 4.46 -9.72
N LEU A 96 6.90 4.62 -8.47
CA LEU A 96 6.21 3.55 -7.73
C LEU A 96 4.97 3.04 -8.48
N HIS A 97 4.15 3.96 -9.01
CA HIS A 97 2.95 3.57 -9.74
C HIS A 97 3.32 2.92 -11.07
N ASP A 98 4.29 3.47 -11.79
CA ASP A 98 4.78 2.90 -13.05
C ASP A 98 5.28 1.46 -12.84
N ALA A 99 6.12 1.22 -11.84
CA ALA A 99 6.65 -0.12 -11.52
C ALA A 99 5.54 -1.13 -11.21
N VAL A 100 4.56 -0.77 -10.36
CA VAL A 100 3.42 -1.64 -10.06
C VAL A 100 2.59 -1.94 -11.31
N LEU A 101 2.33 -0.95 -12.17
CA LEU A 101 1.56 -1.13 -13.40
C LEU A 101 2.32 -1.97 -14.43
N GLU A 102 3.64 -1.82 -14.52
CA GLU A 102 4.50 -2.65 -15.37
C GLU A 102 4.48 -4.10 -14.89
N ASP A 103 4.65 -4.34 -13.59
CA ASP A 103 4.56 -5.68 -13.00
C ASP A 103 3.19 -6.34 -13.27
N MET A 104 2.10 -5.58 -13.18
CA MET A 104 0.77 -6.08 -13.52
C MET A 104 0.70 -6.59 -14.97
N VAL A 105 1.27 -5.84 -15.92
CA VAL A 105 1.28 -6.21 -17.35
C VAL A 105 2.16 -7.43 -17.58
N ASP A 106 3.36 -7.43 -17.00
CA ASP A 106 4.32 -8.53 -17.14
C ASP A 106 3.78 -9.84 -16.55
N ASN A 107 2.89 -9.75 -15.57
CA ASN A 107 2.19 -10.88 -14.96
C ASN A 107 0.79 -11.15 -15.56
N GLY A 108 0.49 -10.60 -16.74
CA GLY A 108 -0.64 -11.02 -17.57
C GLY A 108 -1.87 -10.11 -17.53
N THR A 109 -1.81 -8.95 -16.89
CA THR A 109 -2.87 -7.93 -17.01
C THR A 109 -2.84 -7.33 -18.41
N PRO A 110 -3.95 -7.34 -19.17
CA PRO A 110 -3.96 -6.74 -20.50
C PRO A 110 -3.76 -5.22 -20.44
N ARG A 111 -2.85 -4.70 -21.28
CA ARG A 111 -2.48 -3.28 -21.30
C ARG A 111 -3.67 -2.35 -21.56
N GLU A 112 -4.67 -2.81 -22.33
CA GLU A 112 -5.90 -2.05 -22.55
C GLU A 112 -6.76 -1.81 -21.30
N GLN A 113 -6.51 -2.55 -20.21
CA GLN A 113 -7.24 -2.41 -18.94
C GLN A 113 -6.63 -1.36 -18.00
N LEU A 114 -5.34 -1.00 -18.19
CA LEU A 114 -4.65 -0.05 -17.31
C LEU A 114 -5.37 1.30 -17.20
N PRO A 115 -5.85 1.94 -18.29
CA PRO A 115 -6.51 3.24 -18.17
C PRO A 115 -7.76 3.21 -17.27
N GLN A 116 -8.47 2.08 -17.25
CA GLN A 116 -9.64 1.91 -16.38
C GLN A 116 -9.23 1.64 -14.92
N PHE A 117 -8.14 0.92 -14.71
CA PHE A 117 -7.56 0.71 -13.39
C PHE A 117 -7.03 2.04 -12.79
N GLU A 118 -6.23 2.82 -13.54
CA GLU A 118 -5.72 4.12 -13.10
C GLU A 118 -6.82 5.13 -12.75
N LYS A 119 -7.93 5.10 -13.51
CA LYS A 119 -9.12 5.91 -13.19
C LYS A 119 -9.73 5.52 -11.84
N ARG A 120 -9.73 4.22 -11.52
CA ARG A 120 -10.19 3.71 -10.23
C ARG A 120 -9.22 4.10 -9.11
N VAL A 121 -7.91 3.96 -9.33
CA VAL A 121 -6.85 4.45 -8.41
C VAL A 121 -7.11 5.91 -8.04
N SER A 122 -7.25 6.80 -9.04
CA SER A 122 -7.48 8.24 -8.81
C SER A 122 -8.74 8.53 -7.98
N ALA A 123 -9.85 7.83 -8.28
CA ALA A 123 -11.10 7.97 -7.54
C ALA A 123 -10.96 7.49 -6.10
N ARG A 124 -10.30 6.35 -5.89
CA ARG A 124 -10.06 5.77 -4.56
C ARG A 124 -9.11 6.59 -3.72
N TYR A 125 -8.06 7.17 -4.31
CA TYR A 125 -7.13 8.04 -3.60
C TYR A 125 -7.85 9.25 -3.01
N THR A 126 -8.72 9.88 -3.80
CA THR A 126 -9.54 11.01 -3.32
C THR A 126 -10.41 10.60 -2.13
N GLU A 127 -11.05 9.44 -2.21
CA GLU A 127 -11.88 8.87 -1.16
C GLU A 127 -11.08 8.56 0.11
N TYR A 128 -9.95 7.85 -0.01
CA TYR A 128 -9.10 7.48 1.11
C TYR A 128 -8.43 8.69 1.76
N HIS A 129 -7.96 9.67 0.99
CA HIS A 129 -7.46 10.93 1.54
C HIS A 129 -8.55 11.67 2.33
N THR A 130 -9.77 11.73 1.82
CA THR A 130 -10.90 12.36 2.52
C THR A 130 -11.24 11.63 3.81
N ALA A 131 -11.34 10.30 3.76
CA ALA A 131 -11.65 9.47 4.92
C ALA A 131 -10.55 9.56 6.01
N ALA A 132 -9.30 9.43 5.60
CA ALA A 132 -8.15 9.49 6.50
C ALA A 132 -7.81 10.91 6.98
N ALA A 133 -8.47 11.96 6.47
CA ALA A 133 -8.45 13.28 7.07
C ALA A 133 -9.45 13.41 8.23
N VAL A 134 -10.45 12.52 8.29
CA VAL A 134 -11.41 12.44 9.40
C VAL A 134 -10.85 11.60 10.54
N SER A 135 -10.50 10.34 10.27
CA SER A 135 -9.88 9.42 11.24
C SER A 135 -9.41 8.12 10.59
N ASP A 136 -8.57 7.36 11.28
CA ASP A 136 -8.16 6.02 10.83
C ASP A 136 -9.36 5.07 10.73
N VAL A 137 -10.32 5.17 11.66
CA VAL A 137 -11.58 4.40 11.61
C VAL A 137 -12.41 4.73 10.36
N ALA A 138 -12.47 6.00 9.96
CA ALA A 138 -13.18 6.41 8.75
C ALA A 138 -12.50 5.84 7.49
N LEU A 139 -11.17 5.82 7.46
CA LEU A 139 -10.41 5.15 6.40
C LEU A 139 -10.71 3.66 6.35
N GLY A 140 -10.63 2.94 7.48
CA GLY A 140 -10.94 1.52 7.54
C GLY A 140 -12.35 1.20 7.03
N GLY A 141 -13.34 2.02 7.40
CA GLY A 141 -14.71 1.90 6.90
C GLY A 141 -14.80 2.09 5.37
N ALA A 142 -14.08 3.06 4.81
CA ALA A 142 -14.04 3.28 3.36
C ALA A 142 -13.42 2.07 2.64
N VAL A 143 -12.30 1.53 3.15
CA VAL A 143 -11.62 0.36 2.57
C VAL A 143 -12.53 -0.86 2.62
N VAL A 144 -13.14 -1.15 3.77
CA VAL A 144 -14.07 -2.29 3.91
C VAL A 144 -15.23 -2.17 2.93
N HIS A 145 -15.82 -0.98 2.81
CA HIS A 145 -16.90 -0.75 1.85
C HIS A 145 -16.47 -1.04 0.41
N ARG A 146 -15.22 -0.78 0.04
CA ARG A 146 -14.69 -1.08 -1.29
C ARG A 146 -14.42 -2.56 -1.50
N LEU A 147 -13.87 -3.23 -0.49
CA LEU A 147 -13.61 -4.67 -0.53
C LEU A 147 -14.90 -5.49 -0.64
N THR A 148 -15.93 -5.18 0.17
CA THR A 148 -17.16 -6.00 0.24
C THR A 148 -18.29 -5.49 -0.65
N GLY A 149 -18.27 -4.21 -1.00
CA GLY A 149 -19.44 -3.53 -1.58
C GLY A 149 -20.57 -3.25 -0.58
N ASP A 150 -20.43 -3.63 0.70
CA ASP A 150 -21.39 -3.39 1.78
C ASP A 150 -20.89 -2.25 2.68
N ALA A 151 -21.79 -1.32 3.00
CA ALA A 151 -21.49 -0.22 3.92
C ALA A 151 -21.63 -0.62 5.40
N ASN A 152 -22.15 -1.82 5.70
CA ASN A 152 -22.51 -2.26 7.06
C ASN A 152 -21.63 -3.40 7.59
N ALA A 153 -20.32 -3.36 7.34
CA ALA A 153 -19.41 -4.30 7.97
C ALA A 153 -19.38 -4.12 9.49
N SER A 154 -19.07 -5.21 10.21
CA SER A 154 -19.02 -5.20 11.66
C SER A 154 -17.87 -4.29 12.14
N GLU A 155 -18.05 -3.69 13.33
CA GLU A 155 -17.02 -2.85 13.97
C GLU A 155 -15.68 -3.61 14.17
N PRO A 156 -15.65 -4.89 14.60
CA PRO A 156 -14.41 -5.66 14.71
C PRO A 156 -13.65 -5.85 13.39
N VAL A 157 -14.38 -6.00 12.28
CA VAL A 157 -13.80 -6.16 10.94
C VAL A 157 -13.25 -4.83 10.43
N THR A 158 -13.99 -3.74 10.65
CA THR A 158 -13.54 -2.38 10.34
C THR A 158 -12.26 -2.04 11.11
N GLN A 159 -12.19 -2.42 12.38
CA GLN A 159 -11.00 -2.26 13.20
C GLN A 159 -9.82 -3.07 12.66
N ALA A 160 -10.02 -4.34 12.29
CA ALA A 160 -8.94 -5.16 11.73
C ALA A 160 -8.35 -4.57 10.43
N VAL A 161 -9.18 -4.07 9.53
CA VAL A 161 -8.72 -3.37 8.31
C VAL A 161 -8.03 -2.06 8.65
N THR A 162 -8.53 -1.33 9.66
CA THR A 162 -7.89 -0.10 10.15
C THR A 162 -6.50 -0.37 10.71
N GLU A 163 -6.35 -1.40 11.54
CA GLU A 163 -5.07 -1.83 12.11
C GLU A 163 -4.09 -2.17 10.99
N ARG A 164 -4.54 -2.90 9.95
CA ARG A 164 -3.70 -3.20 8.79
C ARG A 164 -3.29 -1.97 7.99
N ALA A 165 -4.17 -0.99 7.83
CA ALA A 165 -3.84 0.29 7.21
C ALA A 165 -2.72 1.04 7.95
N VAL A 166 -2.78 1.02 9.28
CA VAL A 166 -1.76 1.64 10.14
C VAL A 166 -0.46 0.85 10.11
N GLU A 167 -0.54 -0.48 10.15
CA GLU A 167 0.64 -1.38 10.14
C GLU A 167 1.41 -1.34 8.83
N VAL A 168 0.78 -1.03 7.70
CA VAL A 168 1.50 -0.83 6.42
C VAL A 168 2.25 0.50 6.41
N THR A 169 1.69 1.55 7.03
CA THR A 169 2.24 2.91 6.94
C THR A 169 3.27 3.24 8.02
N GLY A 170 3.15 2.66 9.22
CA GLY A 170 4.03 2.92 10.36
C GLY A 170 5.48 2.47 10.13
N PRO A 171 5.75 1.17 9.92
CA PRO A 171 7.10 0.65 9.69
C PRO A 171 7.78 1.28 8.47
N LEU A 172 7.03 1.53 7.39
CA LEU A 172 7.55 2.23 6.22
C LEU A 172 8.01 3.65 6.58
N ARG A 173 7.19 4.39 7.33
CA ARG A 173 7.56 5.74 7.78
C ARG A 173 8.82 5.69 8.64
N ASP A 174 8.85 4.81 9.63
CA ASP A 174 9.98 4.70 10.56
C ASP A 174 11.27 4.28 9.85
N TYR A 175 11.20 3.43 8.82
CA TYR A 175 12.34 3.09 7.97
C TYR A 175 12.83 4.31 7.17
N LEU A 176 11.91 5.04 6.52
CA LEU A 176 12.24 6.19 5.70
C LEU A 176 12.67 7.41 6.53
N GLU A 177 12.41 7.42 7.84
CA GLU A 177 12.82 8.50 8.74
C GLU A 177 14.35 8.65 8.84
N ASP A 178 15.13 7.62 8.52
CA ASP A 178 16.60 7.68 8.54
C ASP A 178 17.24 7.77 7.14
N VAL A 179 16.42 7.90 6.09
CA VAL A 179 16.86 7.95 4.69
C VAL A 179 16.70 9.36 4.12
N ASP A 180 17.72 9.81 3.40
CA ASP A 180 17.73 11.04 2.63
C ASP A 180 17.47 10.75 1.14
N LEU A 181 16.45 11.39 0.56
CA LEU A 181 16.16 11.30 -0.85
C LEU A 181 17.08 12.25 -1.64
N VAL A 182 17.95 11.70 -2.48
CA VAL A 182 18.98 12.43 -3.24
C VAL A 182 18.83 12.20 -4.75
N PRO A 183 19.20 13.16 -5.61
CA PRO A 183 19.14 12.99 -7.06
C PRO A 183 20.03 11.87 -7.60
#